data_AF-A0A8T6S6T4-F1
#
_entry.id   AF-A0A8T6S6T4-F1
#
_cell.length_a   1.000
_cell.length_b   1.000
_cell.length_c   1.000
_cell.angle_alpha   90.00
_cell.angle_beta   90.00
_cell.angle_gamma   90.00
#
_symmetry.space_group_name_H-M   'P 1'
#
loop_
_entity.id
_entity.type
_entity.pdbx_description
1 polymer ?
#
loop_
_entity_poly.entity_id
_entity_poly.type
_entity_poly.pdbx_seq_one_letter_code
_entity_poly.pdbx_strand_id
1 'polypeptide(L)'
;MVLYFMGRDYGGPAVGLFSALFLALNSSHISRTSLGFFDDETVGVFGIILFCFLLLRSIEEERTSSSAVKYAMGAGAALGYVCASWGAALYPIGMMAIFFFALIIFRRYSQRLLLSYSITSGLGLFLAINVPKLSTSFL
;
A
#
# COMPACT_ATOMS: atom_id res chain seq x y z
N MET A 1 -6.69 12.54 -0.45
CA MET A 1 -7.97 11.81 -0.27
C MET A 1 -7.82 10.38 0.22
N VAL A 2 -6.87 9.57 -0.27
CA VAL A 2 -6.70 8.18 0.24
C VAL A 2 -6.34 8.15 1.73
N LEU A 3 -5.45 9.06 2.17
CA LEU A 3 -5.09 9.19 3.59
C LEU A 3 -6.29 9.54 4.50
N TYR A 4 -7.28 10.27 3.98
CA TYR A 4 -8.52 10.54 4.72
C TYR A 4 -9.27 9.24 5.01
N PHE A 5 -9.44 8.38 3.99
CA PHE A 5 -10.13 7.11 4.18
C PHE A 5 -9.37 6.18 5.12
N MET A 6 -8.04 6.15 5.01
CA MET A 6 -7.19 5.38 5.92
C MET A 6 -7.32 5.89 7.37
N GLY A 7 -7.18 7.19 7.62
CA GLY A 7 -7.32 7.75 8.97
C GLY A 7 -8.74 7.62 9.52
N ARG A 8 -9.76 7.70 8.66
CA ARG A 8 -11.16 7.50 9.03
C ARG A 8 -11.44 6.09 9.51
N ASP A 9 -10.87 5.09 8.85
CA ASP A 9 -11.06 3.69 9.21
C ASP A 9 -10.42 3.36 10.59
N TYR A 10 -9.40 4.12 11.03
CA TYR A 10 -8.77 3.94 12.35
C TYR A 10 -9.45 4.68 13.52
N GLY A 11 -9.84 5.94 13.30
CA GLY A 11 -10.23 6.84 14.40
C GLY A 11 -11.43 7.72 14.10
N GLY A 12 -12.19 7.40 13.05
CA GLY A 12 -13.37 8.15 12.66
C GLY A 12 -13.09 9.38 11.79
N PRO A 13 -14.15 10.11 11.39
CA PRO A 13 -14.06 11.15 10.35
C PRO A 13 -13.14 12.32 10.73
N ALA A 14 -13.07 12.68 12.02
CA ALA A 14 -12.19 13.74 12.50
C ALA A 14 -10.71 13.37 12.29
N VAL A 15 -10.31 12.15 12.65
CA VAL A 15 -8.93 11.67 12.47
C VAL A 15 -8.55 11.64 10.99
N GLY A 16 -9.45 11.15 10.13
CA GLY A 16 -9.24 11.19 8.69
C GLY A 16 -9.02 12.61 8.15
N LEU A 17 -9.81 13.59 8.64
CA LEU A 17 -9.70 14.98 8.21
C LEU A 17 -8.36 15.58 8.64
N PHE A 18 -7.95 15.37 9.89
CA PHE A 18 -6.66 15.85 10.41
C PHE A 18 -5.48 15.20 9.69
N SER A 19 -5.51 13.88 9.45
CA SER A 19 -4.44 13.20 8.69
C SER A 19 -4.29 13.77 7.29
N ALA A 20 -5.40 14.00 6.57
CA ALA A 20 -5.37 14.60 5.25
C ALA A 20 -4.86 16.05 5.27
N LEU A 21 -5.28 16.84 6.26
CA LEU A 21 -4.82 18.21 6.45
C LEU A 21 -3.31 18.27 6.71
N PHE A 22 -2.80 17.42 7.61
CA PHE A 22 -1.38 17.41 7.95
C PHE A 22 -0.49 16.97 6.79
N LEU A 23 -0.94 16.01 5.97
CA LEU A 23 -0.22 15.67 4.74
C LEU A 23 -0.22 16.84 3.75
N ALA A 24 -1.36 17.51 3.58
CA ALA A 24 -1.48 18.64 2.65
C ALA A 24 -0.61 19.84 3.04
N LEU A 25 -0.37 20.06 4.35
CA LEU A 25 0.45 21.15 4.87
C LEU A 25 1.91 20.75 5.13
N ASN A 26 2.29 19.51 4.88
CA ASN A 26 3.65 19.04 5.15
C ASN A 26 4.64 19.66 4.16
N SER A 27 5.58 20.47 4.64
CA SER A 27 6.54 21.18 3.80
C SER A 27 7.45 20.25 3.01
N SER A 28 7.86 19.12 3.58
CA SER A 28 8.67 18.11 2.88
C SER A 28 7.90 17.47 1.73
N HIS A 29 6.61 17.20 1.91
CA HIS A 29 5.74 16.69 0.84
C HIS A 29 5.51 17.78 -0.23
N ILE A 30 5.20 19.01 0.15
CA ILE A 30 4.95 20.11 -0.79
C ILE A 30 6.19 20.39 -1.66
N SER A 31 7.39 20.41 -1.07
CA SER A 31 8.64 20.68 -1.79
C SER A 31 8.93 19.68 -2.92
N ARG A 32 8.36 18.48 -2.82
CA ARG A 32 8.55 17.35 -3.74
C ARG A 32 7.33 17.09 -4.63
N THR A 33 6.27 17.89 -4.44
CA THR A 33 5.00 17.77 -5.18
C THR A 33 4.48 19.11 -5.71
N SER A 34 5.35 20.12 -5.76
CA SER A 34 5.02 21.46 -6.26
C SER A 34 4.72 21.47 -7.75
N LEU A 35 3.87 22.39 -8.19
CA LEU A 35 3.54 22.55 -9.61
C LEU A 35 4.82 22.81 -10.43
N GLY A 36 5.05 21.98 -11.46
CA GLY A 36 6.26 22.01 -12.29
C GLY A 36 7.35 21.02 -11.85
N PHE A 37 7.21 20.37 -10.70
CA PHE A 37 8.07 19.29 -10.25
C PHE A 37 7.50 17.94 -10.72
N PHE A 38 7.92 17.50 -11.90
CA PHE A 38 7.45 16.27 -12.54
C PHE A 38 8.39 15.10 -12.24
N ASP A 39 8.37 14.65 -10.98
CA ASP A 39 9.19 13.54 -10.50
C ASP A 39 8.34 12.37 -10.01
N ASP A 40 8.96 11.19 -9.92
CA ASP A 40 8.31 9.91 -9.62
C ASP A 40 7.77 9.81 -8.17
N GLU A 41 8.28 10.66 -7.28
CA GLU A 41 7.95 10.72 -5.86
C GLU A 41 6.47 11.04 -5.61
N THR A 42 5.89 11.93 -6.42
CA THR A 42 4.46 12.33 -6.33
C THR A 42 3.53 11.13 -6.48
N VAL A 43 3.82 10.29 -7.46
CA VAL A 43 3.04 9.13 -7.85
C VAL A 43 3.34 7.95 -6.91
N GLY A 44 4.61 7.79 -6.53
CA GLY A 44 5.05 6.75 -5.62
C GLY A 44 4.45 6.87 -4.22
N VAL A 45 4.47 8.07 -3.62
CA VAL A 45 3.87 8.30 -2.29
C VAL A 45 2.37 8.02 -2.30
N PHE A 46 1.66 8.47 -3.34
CA PHE A 46 0.24 8.16 -3.49
C PHE A 46 0.00 6.63 -3.58
N GLY A 47 0.80 5.93 -4.40
CA GLY A 47 0.71 4.49 -4.57
C GLY A 47 0.96 3.71 -3.27
N ILE A 48 1.93 4.14 -2.45
CA ILE A 48 2.22 3.52 -1.15
C ILE A 48 1.04 3.71 -0.18
N ILE A 49 0.47 4.91 -0.08
CA ILE A 49 -0.68 5.16 0.79
C ILE A 49 -1.89 4.32 0.34
N LEU A 50 -2.11 4.20 -0.98
CA LEU A 50 -3.16 3.36 -1.55
C LEU A 50 -2.94 1.88 -1.27
N PHE A 51 -1.71 1.40 -1.44
CA PHE A 51 -1.32 0.03 -1.09
C PHE A 51 -1.61 -0.26 0.39
N CYS A 52 -1.13 0.58 1.32
CA CYS A 52 -1.35 0.39 2.75
C CYS A 52 -2.86 0.37 3.09
N PHE A 53 -3.63 1.29 2.52
CA PHE A 53 -5.07 1.36 2.74
C PHE A 53 -5.79 0.08 2.28
N LEU A 54 -5.50 -0.39 1.06
CA LEU A 54 -6.13 -1.59 0.52
C LEU A 54 -5.68 -2.86 1.25
N LEU A 55 -4.40 -2.92 1.64
CA LEU A 55 -3.84 -4.05 2.39
C LEU A 55 -4.51 -4.19 3.76
N LEU A 56 -4.66 -3.09 4.50
CA LEU A 56 -5.31 -3.09 5.82
C LEU A 56 -6.77 -3.56 5.71
N ARG A 57 -7.50 -3.07 4.70
CA ARG A 57 -8.87 -3.52 4.43
C ARG A 57 -8.99 -4.99 4.02
N SER A 58 -7.95 -5.56 3.42
CA SER A 58 -7.92 -6.97 3.08
C SER A 58 -7.85 -7.88 4.32
N ILE A 59 -7.22 -7.40 5.39
CA ILE A 59 -6.94 -8.18 6.60
C ILE A 59 -8.06 -8.05 7.64
N GLU A 60 -8.87 -7.00 7.54
CA GLU A 60 -10.01 -6.71 8.42
C GLU A 60 -10.95 -7.92 8.56
N GLU A 61 -11.19 -8.38 9.80
CA GLU A 61 -11.94 -9.62 10.09
C GLU A 61 -13.45 -9.47 9.88
N GLU A 62 -14.00 -8.27 10.12
CA GLU A 62 -15.43 -8.00 10.02
C GLU A 62 -15.97 -8.08 8.58
N ARG A 63 -15.11 -8.05 7.56
CA ARG A 63 -15.53 -8.09 6.16
C ARG A 63 -15.74 -9.50 5.64
N THR A 64 -16.63 -9.62 4.65
CA THR A 64 -16.86 -10.89 3.93
C THR A 64 -15.58 -11.33 3.21
N SER A 65 -15.29 -12.63 3.21
CA SER A 65 -14.09 -13.19 2.56
C SER A 65 -13.97 -12.84 1.07
N SER A 66 -15.09 -12.68 0.34
CA SER A 66 -15.07 -12.21 -1.06
C SER A 66 -14.58 -10.76 -1.20
N SER A 67 -14.94 -9.88 -0.25
CA SER A 67 -14.47 -8.50 -0.25
C SER A 67 -12.99 -8.41 0.10
N ALA A 68 -12.52 -9.24 1.05
CA ALA A 68 -11.11 -9.32 1.42
C ALA A 68 -10.24 -9.68 0.20
N VAL A 69 -10.64 -10.68 -0.59
CA VAL A 69 -9.94 -11.06 -1.83
C VAL A 69 -9.87 -9.91 -2.83
N LYS A 70 -10.97 -9.18 -3.04
CA LYS A 70 -10.98 -8.00 -3.95
C LYS A 70 -10.02 -6.92 -3.47
N TYR A 71 -9.95 -6.66 -2.17
CA TYR A 71 -9.02 -5.69 -1.60
C TYR A 71 -7.56 -6.19 -1.69
N ALA A 72 -7.30 -7.48 -1.49
CA ALA A 72 -5.98 -8.09 -1.71
C ALA A 72 -5.52 -7.93 -3.18
N MET A 73 -6.43 -8.17 -4.14
CA MET A 73 -6.14 -7.96 -5.56
C MET A 73 -5.85 -6.49 -5.86
N GLY A 74 -6.63 -5.58 -5.28
CA GLY A 74 -6.40 -4.14 -5.39
C GLY A 74 -5.06 -3.72 -4.76
N ALA A 75 -4.70 -4.29 -3.61
CA ALA A 75 -3.42 -4.04 -2.96
C ALA A 75 -2.26 -4.56 -3.82
N GLY A 76 -2.37 -5.75 -4.42
CA GLY A 76 -1.38 -6.28 -5.35
C GLY A 76 -1.21 -5.40 -6.60
N ALA A 77 -2.32 -4.89 -7.16
CA ALA A 77 -2.29 -3.94 -8.27
C ALA A 77 -1.64 -2.61 -7.88
N ALA A 78 -1.93 -2.08 -6.70
CA ALA A 78 -1.29 -0.87 -6.17
C ALA A 78 0.21 -1.08 -5.91
N LEU A 79 0.60 -2.26 -5.42
CA LEU A 79 2.01 -2.62 -5.25
C LEU A 79 2.73 -2.66 -6.61
N GLY A 80 2.13 -3.31 -7.61
CA GLY A 80 2.64 -3.33 -8.99
C GLY A 80 2.76 -1.93 -9.61
N TYR A 81 1.80 -1.05 -9.31
CA TYR A 81 1.86 0.37 -9.72
C TYR A 81 3.05 1.11 -9.10
N VAL A 82 3.32 0.90 -7.80
CA VAL A 82 4.50 1.49 -7.15
C VAL A 82 5.78 0.94 -7.76
N CYS A 83 5.85 -0.37 -8.03
CA CYS A 83 6.98 -0.98 -8.74
C CYS A 83 7.24 -0.35 -10.12
N ALA A 84 6.19 -0.07 -10.88
CA ALA A 84 6.31 0.52 -12.21
C ALA A 84 6.65 2.02 -12.18
N SER A 85 6.16 2.74 -11.17
CA SER A 85 6.27 4.20 -11.10
C SER A 85 7.49 4.70 -10.35
N TRP A 86 7.96 4.00 -9.30
CA TRP A 86 8.99 4.53 -8.40
C TRP A 86 10.12 3.53 -8.11
N GLY A 87 11.37 3.98 -8.24
CA GLY A 87 12.55 3.14 -7.99
C GLY A 87 12.69 2.62 -6.55
N ALA A 88 12.02 3.27 -5.58
CA ALA A 88 12.02 2.88 -4.17
C ALA A 88 10.99 1.78 -3.82
N ALA A 89 10.47 1.05 -4.81
CA ALA A 89 9.43 0.05 -4.62
C ALA A 89 9.80 -1.16 -3.74
N LEU A 90 11.09 -1.35 -3.45
CA LEU A 90 11.55 -2.33 -2.46
C LEU A 90 11.05 -2.01 -1.04
N TYR A 91 10.82 -0.73 -0.74
CA TYR A 91 10.32 -0.29 0.58
C TYR A 91 8.94 -0.88 0.93
N PRO A 92 7.86 -0.70 0.15
CA PRO A 92 6.56 -1.28 0.49
C PRO A 92 6.57 -2.81 0.51
N ILE A 93 7.38 -3.47 -0.32
CA ILE A 93 7.53 -4.94 -0.32
C ILE A 93 8.16 -5.41 1.02
N GLY A 94 9.27 -4.80 1.42
CA GLY A 94 9.93 -5.12 2.69
C GLY A 94 9.05 -4.80 3.90
N MET A 95 8.38 -3.66 3.89
CA MET A 95 7.44 -3.27 4.94
C MET A 95 6.27 -4.25 5.07
N MET A 96 5.72 -4.72 3.94
CA MET A 96 4.70 -5.76 3.94
C MET A 96 5.23 -7.04 4.60
N ALA A 97 6.40 -7.55 4.17
CA ALA A 97 6.97 -8.76 4.74
C ALA A 97 7.17 -8.67 6.26
N ILE A 98 7.74 -7.56 6.74
CA ILE A 98 7.93 -7.29 8.17
C ILE A 98 6.58 -7.21 8.90
N PHE A 99 5.58 -6.55 8.32
CA PHE A 99 4.27 -6.42 8.93
C PHE A 99 3.57 -7.77 9.13
N PHE A 100 3.57 -8.63 8.11
CA PHE A 100 3.00 -9.98 8.23
C PHE A 100 3.80 -10.86 9.18
N PHE A 101 5.14 -10.76 9.15
CA PHE A 101 6.00 -11.47 10.08
C PHE A 101 5.75 -11.08 11.54
N ALA A 102 5.58 -9.78 11.81
CA ALA A 102 5.21 -9.29 13.13
C ALA A 102 3.85 -9.84 13.59
N LEU A 103 2.84 -9.86 12.72
CA LEU A 103 1.52 -10.44 13.05
C LEU A 103 1.60 -11.93 13.42
N ILE A 104 2.47 -12.69 12.77
CA ILE A 104 2.73 -14.10 13.09
C ILE A 104 3.39 -14.22 14.48
N ILE A 105 4.39 -13.39 14.78
CA ILE A 105 5.05 -13.36 16.11
C ILE A 105 4.05 -13.04 17.22
N PHE A 106 3.14 -12.09 16.99
CA PHE A 106 2.07 -11.76 17.93
C PHE A 106 0.96 -12.81 18.01
N ARG A 107 1.13 -13.97 17.37
CA ARG A 107 0.17 -15.09 17.30
C ARG A 107 -1.19 -14.69 16.74
N ARG A 108 -1.25 -13.63 15.93
CA ARG A 108 -2.46 -13.17 15.24
C ARG A 108 -2.57 -13.76 13.84
N TYR A 109 -2.25 -15.05 13.72
CA TYR A 109 -2.32 -15.75 12.44
C TYR A 109 -3.76 -16.15 12.10
N SER A 110 -4.17 -15.90 10.87
CA SER A 110 -5.46 -16.35 10.33
C SER A 110 -5.30 -16.84 8.89
N GLN A 111 -6.20 -17.72 8.42
CA GLN A 111 -6.21 -18.12 7.00
C GLN A 111 -6.42 -16.93 6.06
N ARG A 112 -7.18 -15.92 6.51
CA ARG A 112 -7.38 -14.67 5.77
C ARG A 112 -6.08 -13.88 5.61
N LEU A 113 -5.26 -13.84 6.66
CA LEU A 113 -3.95 -13.20 6.62
C LEU A 113 -3.07 -13.87 5.56
N LEU A 114 -3.00 -15.20 5.55
CA LEU A 114 -2.24 -15.95 4.56
C LEU A 114 -2.75 -15.70 3.13
N LEU A 115 -4.07 -15.74 2.91
CA LEU A 115 -4.65 -15.46 1.59
C LEU A 115 -4.34 -14.04 1.12
N SER A 116 -4.49 -13.05 2.00
CA SER A 116 -4.21 -11.65 1.68
C SER A 116 -2.75 -11.45 1.31
N TYR A 117 -1.83 -12.04 2.08
CA TYR A 117 -0.40 -11.99 1.79
C TYR A 117 -0.06 -12.64 0.44
N SER A 118 -0.54 -13.86 0.20
CA SER A 118 -0.23 -14.61 -1.01
C SER A 118 -0.77 -13.94 -2.26
N ILE A 119 -2.00 -13.41 -2.21
CA ILE A 119 -2.61 -12.70 -3.35
C ILE A 119 -1.86 -11.39 -3.61
N THR A 120 -1.61 -10.60 -2.56
CA THR A 120 -0.96 -9.29 -2.71
C THR A 120 0.48 -9.44 -3.21
N SER A 121 1.25 -10.36 -2.62
CA SER A 121 2.64 -10.62 -3.03
C SER A 121 2.72 -11.25 -4.42
N GLY A 122 1.87 -12.24 -4.70
CA GLY A 122 1.85 -12.94 -5.98
C GLY A 122 1.48 -12.00 -7.14
N LEU A 123 0.40 -11.23 -7.00
CA LEU A 123 0.00 -10.26 -8.03
C LEU A 123 0.99 -9.10 -8.15
N GLY A 124 1.48 -8.57 -7.04
CA GLY A 124 2.42 -7.46 -7.05
C GLY A 124 3.75 -7.82 -7.72
N LEU A 125 4.31 -8.99 -7.41
CA LEU A 125 5.53 -9.49 -8.05
C LEU A 125 5.30 -9.82 -9.53
N PHE A 126 4.17 -10.45 -9.86
CA PHE A 126 3.82 -10.74 -11.25
C PHE A 126 3.79 -9.45 -12.08
N LEU A 127 3.14 -8.40 -11.58
CA LEU A 127 3.12 -7.10 -12.26
C LEU A 127 4.50 -6.45 -12.32
N ALA A 128 5.31 -6.55 -11.25
CA ALA A 128 6.66 -5.99 -11.21
C ALA A 128 7.59 -6.61 -12.27
N ILE A 129 7.54 -7.93 -12.47
CA ILE A 129 8.34 -8.64 -13.48
C ILE A 129 7.98 -8.20 -14.90
N ASN A 130 6.71 -7.88 -15.14
CA ASN A 130 6.25 -7.39 -16.44
C ASN A 130 6.71 -5.95 -16.75
N VAL A 131 7.32 -5.24 -15.79
CA VAL A 131 7.88 -3.91 -16.02
C VAL A 131 9.28 -4.04 -16.66
N PRO A 132 9.50 -3.52 -17.88
CA PRO A 132 10.76 -3.72 -18.62
C PRO A 132 12.01 -3.25 -17.88
N LYS A 133 11.89 -2.20 -17.05
CA LYS A 133 13.00 -1.61 -16.29
C LYS A 133 13.44 -2.48 -15.10
N LEU A 134 12.54 -3.29 -14.54
CA LEU A 134 12.78 -4.10 -13.35
C LEU A 134 13.32 -5.48 -13.74
N SER A 135 12.72 -6.10 -14.77
CA SER A 135 13.14 -7.39 -15.34
C SER A 135 13.36 -8.47 -14.25
N THR A 136 14.06 -9.55 -14.56
CA THR A 136 14.33 -10.66 -13.62
C THR A 136 15.30 -10.30 -12.49
N SER A 137 15.92 -9.12 -12.53
CA SER A 137 16.83 -8.64 -11.47
C SER A 137 16.11 -8.14 -10.22
N PHE A 138 14.77 -8.06 -10.26
CA PHE A 138 13.93 -7.62 -9.15
C PHE A 138 13.51 -8.77 -8.21
N LEU A 139 13.77 -10.03 -8.62
CA LEU A 139 13.62 -11.25 -7.82
C LEU A 139 14.90 -11.52 -7.02
#